data_AF-A0A8T4J985-F1
#
_entry.id   AF-A0A8T4J985-F1
#
_cell.length_a   1.000
_cell.length_b   1.000
_cell.length_c   1.000
_cell.angle_alpha   90.00
_cell.angle_beta   90.00
_cell.angle_gamma   90.00
#
_symmetry.space_group_name_H-M   'P 1'
#
loop_
_entity.id
_entity.type
_entity.pdbx_description
1 polymer ?
#
loop_
_entity_poly.entity_id
_entity_poly.type
_entity_poly.pdbx_seq_one_letter_code
_entity_poly.pdbx_strand_id
1 'polypeptide(L)'
;MFTEEPKTVPALMNQISRWNAGFHQGLYLQGKEFRRKNPRIAFTLYGAKYEGMAAAGFLAAMPTLTASYMLTGFGLPPIALGIFAASDLAIQGSLLGVANYKKHRILGKNKKDAFKTGVTEAAQNILPLYGLRIANAFQFVKTYVQTQWDGTVKKVRCWNSEWERPHKL
;
A
#
# COMPACT_ATOMS: atom_id res chain seq x y z
N MET A 1 0.89 -7.02 -26.12
CA MET A 1 0.01 -5.92 -25.72
C MET A 1 0.52 -5.40 -24.38
N PHE A 2 1.19 -4.25 -24.39
CA PHE A 2 1.86 -3.69 -23.21
C PHE A 2 0.83 -3.25 -22.16
N THR A 3 1.16 -3.45 -20.90
CA THR A 3 0.38 -3.12 -19.72
C THR A 3 -0.05 -1.65 -19.72
N GLU A 4 -1.23 -1.33 -20.24
CA GLU A 4 -1.76 0.04 -20.10
C GLU A 4 -1.96 0.36 -18.62
N GLU A 5 -1.38 1.48 -18.20
CA GLU A 5 -1.62 2.08 -16.89
C GLU A 5 -3.06 2.58 -16.81
N PRO A 6 -3.69 2.55 -15.63
CA PRO A 6 -5.05 3.03 -15.46
C PRO A 6 -5.12 4.53 -15.77
N LYS A 7 -5.91 4.88 -16.81
CA LYS A 7 -6.05 6.26 -17.29
C LYS A 7 -6.96 7.14 -16.40
N THR A 8 -7.63 6.55 -15.41
CA THR A 8 -8.55 7.25 -14.51
C THR A 8 -8.32 6.86 -13.06
N VAL A 9 -8.58 7.78 -12.13
CA VAL A 9 -8.48 7.53 -10.68
C VAL A 9 -9.34 6.33 -10.24
N PRO A 10 -10.60 6.16 -10.70
CA PRO A 10 -11.38 4.97 -10.38
C PRO A 10 -10.75 3.67 -10.86
N ALA A 11 -10.15 3.65 -12.06
CA ALA A 11 -9.45 2.48 -12.57
C ALA A 11 -8.20 2.14 -11.75
N LEU A 12 -7.45 3.17 -11.33
CA LEU A 12 -6.29 3.00 -10.45
C LEU A 12 -6.71 2.47 -9.07
N MET A 13 -7.77 3.02 -8.49
CA MET A 13 -8.31 2.57 -7.20
C MET A 13 -8.85 1.14 -7.25
N ASN A 14 -9.44 0.73 -8.37
CA ASN A 14 -9.84 -0.66 -8.59
C ASN A 14 -8.62 -1.57 -8.71
N GLN A 15 -7.56 -1.15 -9.38
CA GLN A 15 -6.31 -1.91 -9.50
C GLN A 15 -5.61 -2.09 -8.14
N ILE A 16 -5.52 -1.02 -7.34
CA ILE A 16 -4.95 -1.08 -5.98
C ILE A 16 -5.77 -2.03 -5.10
N SER A 17 -7.10 -1.91 -5.12
CA SER A 17 -8.00 -2.80 -4.40
C SER A 17 -7.77 -4.27 -4.76
N ARG A 18 -7.60 -4.58 -6.06
CA ARG A 18 -7.30 -5.93 -6.55
C ARG A 18 -5.95 -6.44 -6.00
N TRP A 19 -4.91 -5.62 -6.02
CA TRP A 19 -3.61 -5.98 -5.45
C TRP A 19 -3.68 -6.29 -3.96
N ASN A 20 -4.37 -5.46 -3.18
CA ASN A 20 -4.55 -5.66 -1.74
C ASN A 20 -5.35 -6.93 -1.45
N ALA A 21 -6.45 -7.16 -2.17
CA ALA A 21 -7.25 -8.38 -2.04
C ALA A 21 -6.43 -9.64 -2.35
N GLY A 22 -5.66 -9.63 -3.44
CA GLY A 22 -4.80 -10.77 -3.80
C GLY A 22 -3.71 -11.04 -2.77
N PHE A 23 -3.11 -9.98 -2.21
CA PHE A 23 -2.13 -10.13 -1.14
C PHE A 23 -2.75 -10.78 0.11
N HIS A 24 -3.92 -10.31 0.55
CA HIS A 24 -4.60 -10.85 1.72
C HIS A 24 -5.10 -12.29 1.52
N GLN A 25 -5.65 -12.58 0.34
CA GLN A 25 -6.21 -13.88 -0.01
C GLN A 25 -5.13 -14.92 -0.32
N GLY A 26 -4.03 -14.54 -0.97
CA GLY A 26 -2.89 -15.43 -1.20
C GLY A 26 -2.30 -15.93 0.11
N LEU A 27 -2.11 -15.03 1.09
CA LEU A 27 -1.71 -15.42 2.44
C LEU A 27 -2.76 -16.27 3.17
N TYR A 28 -4.05 -16.03 2.94
CA TYR A 28 -5.13 -16.78 3.58
C TYR A 28 -5.23 -18.21 3.04
N LEU A 29 -5.18 -18.39 1.71
CA LEU A 29 -5.37 -19.67 1.03
C LEU A 29 -4.08 -20.50 1.01
N GLN A 30 -2.93 -19.87 0.73
CA GLN A 30 -1.65 -20.57 0.53
C GLN A 30 -0.70 -20.44 1.73
N GLY A 31 -1.06 -19.69 2.79
CA GLY A 31 -0.19 -19.47 3.95
C GLY A 31 0.26 -20.76 4.65
N LYS A 32 -0.61 -21.78 4.70
CA LYS A 32 -0.26 -23.11 5.24
C LYS A 32 0.75 -23.84 4.35
N GLU A 33 0.62 -23.72 3.04
CA GLU A 33 1.55 -24.33 2.09
C GLU A 33 2.90 -23.63 2.11
N PHE A 34 2.94 -22.30 2.15
CA PHE A 34 4.17 -21.53 2.34
C PHE A 34 4.86 -21.90 3.65
N ARG A 35 4.11 -22.01 4.75
CA ARG A 35 4.68 -22.43 6.04
C ARG A 35 5.33 -23.81 5.96
N ARG A 36 4.75 -24.74 5.19
CA ARG A 36 5.28 -26.10 5.02
C ARG A 36 6.48 -26.17 4.07
N LYS A 37 6.41 -25.52 2.91
CA LYS A 37 7.41 -25.65 1.83
C LYS A 37 8.54 -24.63 1.92
N ASN A 38 8.27 -23.42 2.42
CA ASN A 38 9.26 -22.35 2.54
C ASN A 38 8.90 -21.38 3.69
N PRO A 39 9.28 -21.73 4.94
CA PRO A 39 8.90 -20.95 6.13
C PRO A 39 9.45 -19.53 6.12
N ARG A 40 10.55 -19.27 5.39
CA ARG A 40 11.11 -17.91 5.22
C ARG A 40 10.17 -17.01 4.43
N ILE A 41 9.64 -17.51 3.31
CA ILE A 41 8.64 -16.78 2.51
C ILE A 41 7.39 -16.51 3.35
N ALA A 42 6.93 -17.51 4.11
CA ALA A 42 5.80 -17.33 5.02
C ALA A 42 6.08 -16.20 6.04
N PHE A 43 7.22 -16.25 6.74
CA PHE A 43 7.60 -15.22 7.70
C PHE A 43 7.62 -13.82 7.09
N THR A 44 8.26 -13.64 5.93
CA THR A 44 8.33 -12.35 5.24
C THR A 44 6.96 -11.84 4.82
N LEU A 45 6.09 -12.70 4.26
CA LEU A 45 4.75 -12.31 3.84
C LEU A 45 3.84 -11.98 5.03
N TYR A 46 3.89 -12.77 6.10
CA TYR A 46 3.15 -12.47 7.33
C TYR A 46 3.67 -11.19 7.98
N GLY A 47 4.99 -11.00 8.08
CA GLY A 47 5.61 -9.77 8.57
C GLY A 47 5.14 -8.54 7.80
N ALA A 48 5.26 -8.58 6.46
CA ALA A 48 4.78 -7.51 5.59
C ALA A 48 3.28 -7.24 5.74
N LYS A 49 2.46 -8.28 5.99
CA LYS A 49 1.03 -8.11 6.25
C LYS A 49 0.75 -7.46 7.60
N TYR A 50 1.46 -7.86 8.66
CA TYR A 50 1.27 -7.28 9.99
C TYR A 50 1.74 -5.83 10.04
N GLU A 51 2.94 -5.55 9.51
CA GLU A 51 3.46 -4.18 9.39
C GLU A 51 2.55 -3.32 8.53
N GLY A 52 2.12 -3.85 7.37
CA GLY A 52 1.19 -3.16 6.47
C GLY A 52 -0.16 -2.87 7.12
N MET A 53 -0.74 -3.82 7.87
CA MET A 53 -2.02 -3.64 8.57
C MET A 53 -1.90 -2.63 9.71
N ALA A 54 -0.82 -2.70 10.51
CA ALA A 54 -0.59 -1.75 11.58
C ALA A 54 -0.43 -0.34 11.01
N ALA A 55 0.47 -0.17 10.03
CA ALA A 55 0.70 1.12 9.39
C ALA A 55 -0.57 1.68 8.72
N ALA A 56 -1.31 0.84 7.99
CA ALA A 56 -2.56 1.25 7.35
C ALA A 56 -3.65 1.60 8.38
N GLY A 57 -3.76 0.82 9.46
CA GLY A 57 -4.69 1.09 10.55
C GLY A 57 -4.38 2.40 11.27
N PHE A 58 -3.11 2.65 11.58
CA PHE A 58 -2.67 3.93 12.14
C PHE A 58 -2.98 5.09 11.20
N LEU A 59 -2.58 5.00 9.92
CA LEU A 59 -2.87 6.03 8.92
C LEU A 59 -4.38 6.33 8.76
N ALA A 60 -5.21 5.28 8.78
CA ALA A 60 -6.66 5.43 8.67
C ALA A 60 -7.32 6.01 9.93
N ALA A 61 -6.79 5.72 11.12
CA ALA A 61 -7.34 6.17 12.40
C ALA A 61 -6.92 7.59 12.79
N MET A 62 -5.75 8.05 12.33
CA MET A 62 -5.17 9.35 12.71
C MET A 62 -6.12 10.56 12.48
N PRO A 63 -6.84 10.69 11.36
CA PRO A 63 -7.81 11.77 11.17
C PRO A 63 -8.93 11.72 12.21
N THR A 64 -9.46 10.54 12.52
CA THR A 64 -10.54 10.36 13.49
C THR A 64 -10.07 10.69 14.91
N LEU A 65 -8.87 10.22 15.30
CA LEU A 65 -8.29 10.53 16.62
C LEU A 65 -8.03 12.03 16.80
N THR A 66 -7.65 12.72 15.71
CA THR A 66 -7.44 14.17 15.74
C THR A 66 -8.76 14.93 15.83
N ALA A 67 -9.79 14.48 15.09
CA ALA A 67 -11.12 15.07 15.16
C ALA A 67 -11.73 14.88 16.56
N SER A 68 -11.58 13.71 17.18
CA SER A 68 -12.02 13.45 18.56
C SER A 68 -11.36 14.39 19.56
N TYR A 69 -10.06 14.67 19.40
CA TYR A 69 -9.36 15.62 20.27
C TYR A 69 -9.94 17.03 20.15
N MET A 70 -10.23 17.49 18.93
CA MET A 70 -10.83 18.81 18.71
C MET A 70 -12.24 18.93 19.32
N LEU A 71 -13.01 17.84 19.35
CA LEU A 71 -14.40 17.85 19.84
C LEU A 71 -14.51 17.60 21.34
N THR A 72 -13.67 16.74 21.90
CA THR A 72 -13.84 16.20 23.26
C THR A 72 -12.65 16.45 24.18
N GLY A 73 -11.53 16.94 23.65
CA GLY A 73 -10.25 17.02 24.37
C GLY A 73 -9.53 15.67 24.53
N PHE A 74 -10.17 14.55 24.19
CA PHE A 74 -9.58 13.21 24.22
C PHE A 74 -9.18 12.76 22.81
N GLY A 75 -7.95 12.28 22.67
CA GLY A 75 -7.42 11.78 21.39
C GLY A 75 -6.02 12.28 21.10
N LEU A 76 -5.73 12.51 19.82
CA LEU A 76 -4.42 12.92 19.35
C LEU A 76 -4.41 14.42 19.02
N PRO A 77 -3.51 15.23 19.60
CA PRO A 77 -3.49 16.66 19.31
C PRO A 77 -3.08 16.92 17.85
N PRO A 78 -3.58 17.98 17.20
CA PRO A 78 -3.29 18.27 15.79
C PRO A 78 -1.80 18.39 15.47
N ILE A 79 -1.00 18.85 16.44
CA ILE A 79 0.46 18.93 16.29
C ILE A 79 1.10 17.55 16.09
N ALA A 80 0.59 16.51 16.75
CA ALA A 80 1.09 15.15 16.59
C ALA A 80 0.73 14.58 15.20
N LEU A 81 -0.44 14.94 14.65
CA LEU A 81 -0.78 14.62 13.25
C LEU A 81 0.20 15.28 12.27
N GLY A 82 0.55 16.55 12.51
CA GLY A 82 1.54 17.28 11.70
C GLY A 82 2.93 16.65 11.74
N ILE A 83 3.43 16.33 12.95
CA ILE A 83 4.74 15.67 13.13
C ILE A 83 4.76 14.31 12.45
N PHE A 84 3.71 13.52 12.62
CA PHE A 84 3.60 12.21 11.99
C PHE A 84 3.58 12.32 10.45
N ALA A 85 2.73 13.20 9.89
CA ALA A 85 2.62 13.37 8.45
C ALA A 85 3.93 13.85 7.83
N ALA A 86 4.63 14.80 8.47
CA ALA A 86 5.94 15.26 8.04
C ALA A 86 6.99 14.13 8.07
N SER A 87 7.00 13.33 9.14
CA SER A 87 7.94 12.21 9.28
C SER A 87 7.69 11.11 8.24
N ASP A 88 6.42 10.73 8.04
CA ASP A 88 6.04 9.72 7.04
C ASP A 88 6.33 10.23 5.62
N LEU A 89 6.02 11.49 5.31
CA LEU A 89 6.40 12.12 4.04
C LEU A 89 7.90 12.09 3.78
N ALA A 90 8.72 12.41 4.79
CA ALA A 90 10.18 12.40 4.65
C ALA A 90 10.71 10.99 4.37
N ILE A 91 10.19 9.98 5.07
CA ILE A 91 10.54 8.57 4.85
C ILE A 91 10.12 8.13 3.44
N GLN A 92 8.87 8.41 3.04
CA GLN A 92 8.38 8.05 1.70
C GLN A 92 9.15 8.75 0.59
N GLY A 93 9.45 10.05 0.75
CA GLY A 93 10.24 10.82 -0.21
C GLY A 93 11.65 10.28 -0.37
N SER A 94 12.28 9.87 0.75
CA SER A 94 13.60 9.25 0.74
C SER A 94 13.59 7.90 0.01
N LEU A 95 12.60 7.05 0.31
CA LEU A 95 12.45 5.74 -0.34
C LEU A 95 12.18 5.88 -1.85
N LEU A 96 11.32 6.81 -2.24
CA LEU A 96 11.02 7.12 -3.63
C LEU A 96 12.27 7.65 -4.36
N GLY A 97 13.03 8.54 -3.72
CA GLY A 97 14.30 9.04 -4.26
C GLY A 97 15.32 7.92 -4.49
N VAL A 98 15.46 6.99 -3.54
CA VAL A 98 16.34 5.82 -3.68
C VAL A 98 15.84 4.88 -4.78
N ALA A 99 14.54 4.63 -4.88
CA ALA A 99 13.95 3.80 -5.92
C ALA A 99 14.19 4.39 -7.31
N ASN A 100 13.92 5.68 -7.49
CA ASN A 100 14.16 6.38 -8.75
C ASN A 100 15.65 6.46 -9.09
N TYR A 101 16.52 6.70 -8.11
CA TYR A 101 17.96 6.63 -8.30
C TYR A 101 18.39 5.27 -8.86
N LYS A 102 17.95 4.16 -8.23
CA LYS A 102 18.26 2.80 -8.68
C LYS A 102 17.72 2.55 -10.10
N LYS A 103 16.48 2.96 -10.39
CA LYS A 103 15.88 2.89 -11.73
C LYS A 103 16.78 3.59 -12.76
N HIS A 104 17.17 4.84 -12.52
CA HIS A 104 17.99 5.62 -13.45
C HIS A 104 19.41 5.07 -13.60
N ARG A 105 19.97 4.45 -12.55
CA ARG A 105 21.26 3.73 -12.64
C ARG A 105 21.17 2.50 -13.55
N ILE A 106 20.08 1.74 -13.48
CA ILE A 106 19.82 0.59 -14.36
C ILE A 106 19.65 1.05 -15.81
N LEU A 107 19.04 2.22 -16.02
CA LEU A 107 18.89 2.85 -17.35
C LEU A 107 20.19 3.50 -17.88
N GLY A 108 21.33 3.28 -17.24
CA GLY A 108 22.65 3.69 -17.74
C GLY A 108 23.08 5.12 -17.40
N LYS A 109 22.29 5.91 -16.66
CA LYS A 109 22.71 7.26 -16.24
C LYS A 109 23.90 7.20 -15.27
N ASN A 110 24.79 8.18 -15.36
CA ASN A 110 25.89 8.32 -14.39
C ASN A 110 25.36 8.59 -12.97
N LYS A 111 26.20 8.43 -11.94
CA LYS A 111 25.76 8.53 -10.53
C LYS A 111 25.15 9.89 -10.18
N LYS A 112 25.72 10.99 -10.67
CA LYS A 112 25.26 12.35 -10.36
C LYS A 112 23.92 12.65 -11.02
N ASP A 113 23.77 12.30 -12.29
CA ASP A 113 22.56 12.55 -13.07
C ASP A 113 21.41 11.64 -12.63
N ALA A 114 21.70 10.38 -12.27
CA ALA A 114 20.72 9.47 -11.69
C ALA A 114 20.20 9.99 -10.34
N PHE A 115 21.08 10.53 -9.49
CA PHE A 115 20.69 11.09 -8.20
C PHE A 115 19.85 12.35 -8.39
N LYS A 116 20.34 13.31 -9.19
CA LYS A 116 19.62 14.55 -9.47
C LYS A 116 18.23 14.26 -10.06
N THR A 117 18.16 13.42 -11.09
CA THR A 117 16.88 13.05 -11.71
C THR A 117 15.97 12.33 -10.71
N GLY A 118 16.51 11.37 -9.94
CA GLY A 118 15.73 10.59 -8.99
C GLY A 118 15.12 11.44 -7.87
N VAL A 119 15.87 12.42 -7.35
CA VAL A 119 15.38 13.37 -6.35
C VAL A 119 14.34 14.32 -6.94
N THR A 120 14.57 14.86 -8.14
CA THR A 120 13.58 15.73 -8.82
C THR A 120 12.27 14.99 -9.07
N GLU A 121 12.32 13.76 -9.59
CA GLU A 121 11.12 12.93 -9.80
C GLU A 121 10.44 12.59 -8.47
N ALA A 122 11.21 12.32 -7.41
CA ALA A 122 10.62 12.07 -6.10
C ALA A 122 9.88 13.30 -5.56
N ALA A 123 10.48 14.49 -5.64
CA ALA A 123 9.86 15.74 -5.19
C ALA A 123 8.59 16.09 -5.96
N GLN A 124 8.56 15.83 -7.27
CA GLN A 124 7.38 16.09 -8.11
C GLN A 124 6.23 15.13 -7.81
N ASN A 125 6.52 13.88 -7.46
CA ASN A 125 5.52 12.84 -7.31
C ASN A 125 5.12 12.56 -5.85
N ILE A 126 5.86 13.07 -4.86
CA ILE A 126 5.65 12.69 -3.46
C ILE A 126 4.27 13.06 -2.95
N LEU A 127 3.76 14.26 -3.24
CA LEU A 127 2.44 14.70 -2.75
C LEU A 127 1.28 13.89 -3.36
N PRO A 128 1.20 13.70 -4.69
CA PRO A 128 0.19 12.80 -5.29
C PRO A 128 0.26 11.38 -4.74
N LEU A 129 1.47 10.82 -4.61
CA LEU A 129 1.67 9.47 -4.08
C LEU A 129 1.31 9.37 -2.60
N TYR A 130 1.53 10.43 -1.83
CA TYR A 130 1.13 10.49 -0.42
C TYR A 130 -0.39 10.51 -0.26
N GLY A 131 -1.10 11.27 -1.11
CA GLY A 131 -2.56 11.20 -1.17
C GLY A 131 -3.08 9.80 -1.50
N LEU A 132 -2.47 9.14 -2.50
CA LEU A 132 -2.79 7.75 -2.85
C LEU A 132 -2.47 6.76 -1.73
N ARG A 133 -1.41 7.00 -0.95
CA ARG A 133 -1.04 6.17 0.22
C ARG A 133 -2.14 6.16 1.27
N ILE A 134 -2.73 7.32 1.58
CA ILE A 134 -3.86 7.41 2.53
C ILE A 134 -5.05 6.61 1.99
N ALA A 135 -5.42 6.81 0.72
CA ALA A 135 -6.52 6.08 0.10
C ALA A 135 -6.27 4.56 0.07
N ASN A 136 -5.03 4.15 -0.21
CA ASN A 136 -4.60 2.76 -0.18
C ASN A 136 -4.69 2.16 1.24
N ALA A 137 -4.35 2.91 2.28
CA ALA A 137 -4.46 2.44 3.67
C ALA A 137 -5.90 2.03 4.01
N PHE A 138 -6.89 2.87 3.65
CA PHE A 138 -8.30 2.54 3.82
C PHE A 138 -8.71 1.30 3.00
N GLN A 139 -8.27 1.20 1.75
CA GLN A 139 -8.56 0.03 0.91
C GLN A 139 -7.93 -1.25 1.45
N PHE A 140 -6.71 -1.18 1.96
CA PHE A 140 -5.99 -2.33 2.53
C PHE A 140 -6.73 -2.86 3.76
N VAL A 141 -7.10 -2.00 4.71
CA VAL A 141 -7.89 -2.40 5.89
C VAL A 141 -9.25 -2.95 5.47
N LYS A 142 -9.96 -2.28 4.55
CA LYS A 142 -11.27 -2.73 4.05
C LYS A 142 -11.19 -4.12 3.43
N THR A 143 -10.23 -4.35 2.53
CA THR A 143 -10.07 -5.63 1.83
C THR A 143 -9.63 -6.75 2.79
N TYR A 144 -8.83 -6.43 3.81
CA TYR A 144 -8.53 -7.38 4.89
C TYR A 144 -9.79 -7.82 5.63
N VAL A 145 -10.61 -6.88 6.12
CA VAL A 145 -11.86 -7.17 6.84
C VAL A 145 -12.80 -8.01 5.97
N GLN A 146 -12.96 -7.62 4.71
CA GLN A 146 -13.77 -8.37 3.75
C GLN A 146 -13.24 -9.80 3.56
N THR A 147 -11.92 -9.96 3.41
CA THR A 147 -11.30 -11.29 3.26
C THR A 147 -11.53 -12.16 4.49
N GLN A 148 -11.43 -11.59 5.70
CA GLN A 148 -11.73 -12.32 6.94
C GLN A 148 -13.20 -12.72 7.02
N TRP A 149 -14.12 -11.83 6.66
CA TRP A 149 -15.55 -12.08 6.63
C TRP A 149 -15.92 -13.19 5.62
N ASP A 150 -15.46 -13.07 4.38
CA ASP A 150 -15.74 -14.04 3.32
C ASP A 150 -15.13 -15.42 3.65
N GLY A 151 -13.95 -15.45 4.27
CA GLY A 151 -13.30 -16.69 4.70
C GLY A 151 -13.97 -17.36 5.89
N THR A 152 -14.41 -16.59 6.89
CA THR A 152 -14.92 -17.11 8.17
C THR A 152 -16.43 -17.35 8.14
N VAL A 153 -17.19 -16.38 7.63
CA VAL A 153 -18.66 -16.41 7.63
C VAL A 153 -19.19 -17.09 6.37
N LYS A 154 -18.73 -16.67 5.19
CA LYS A 154 -19.19 -17.24 3.91
C LYS A 154 -18.47 -18.53 3.52
N LYS A 155 -17.43 -18.93 4.27
CA LYS A 155 -16.61 -20.14 4.03
C LYS A 155 -16.10 -20.24 2.59
N VAL A 156 -15.77 -19.12 1.95
CA VAL A 156 -15.19 -19.13 0.60
C VAL A 156 -13.80 -19.76 0.69
N ARG A 157 -13.62 -20.93 0.05
CA ARG A 157 -12.36 -21.71 0.05
C ARG A 157 -11.65 -21.72 -1.30
N CYS A 158 -12.33 -21.25 -2.34
CA CYS A 158 -11.84 -21.28 -3.71
C CYS A 158 -11.77 -19.86 -4.25
N TRP A 159 -10.73 -19.57 -5.00
CA TRP A 159 -10.54 -18.30 -5.68
C TRP A 159 -11.47 -18.24 -6.89
N ASN A 160 -12.57 -17.47 -6.80
CA ASN A 160 -13.36 -17.13 -7.98
C ASN A 160 -12.85 -15.80 -8.52
N SER A 161 -11.88 -15.92 -9.42
CA SER A 161 -11.14 -14.78 -9.92
C SER A 161 -11.82 -14.24 -11.17
N GLU A 162 -12.48 -13.10 -11.05
CA GLU A 162 -12.60 -12.16 -12.19
C GLU A 162 -11.29 -11.35 -12.32
N TRP A 163 -10.14 -11.99 -12.05
CA TRP A 163 -8.81 -11.36 -12.06
C TRP A 163 -8.27 -11.09 -13.44
N GLU A 164 -8.80 -11.80 -14.45
CA GLU A 164 -8.58 -11.41 -15.83
C GLU A 164 -9.07 -9.96 -15.93
N ARG A 165 -8.13 -9.05 -16.24
CA ARG A 165 -8.51 -7.74 -16.78
C ARG A 165 -9.62 -8.05 -17.80
N PRO A 166 -10.75 -7.33 -17.85
CA PRO A 166 -11.65 -7.49 -18.98
C PRO A 166 -10.78 -7.25 -20.21
N HIS A 167 -10.37 -8.34 -20.86
CA HIS A 167 -9.71 -8.33 -22.13
C HIS A 167 -10.86 -7.93 -23.04
N LYS A 168 -11.09 -6.62 -23.17
CA LYS A 168 -11.85 -6.11 -24.28
C LYS A 168 -11.05 -6.52 -25.50
N LEU A 169 -11.40 -7.68 -26.06
CA LEU A 169 -11.14 -8.03 -27.45
C LEU A 169 -11.86 -7.02 -28.33
#